data_AF-A0A969MMQ5-F1
#
_entry.id   AF-A0A969MMQ5-F1
#
_cell.length_a   1.000
_cell.length_b   1.000
_cell.length_c   1.000
_cell.angle_alpha   90.00
_cell.angle_beta   90.00
_cell.angle_gamma   90.00
#
_symmetry.space_group_name_H-M   'P 1'
#
loop_
_entity.id
_entity.type
_entity.pdbx_description
1 polymer ?
#
loop_
_entity_poly.entity_id
_entity_poly.type
_entity_poly.pdbx_seq_one_letter_code
_entity_poly.pdbx_strand_id
1 'polypeptide(L)'
;MKLLAYILSGQTLGVDIEIWDNINLLGNPPFIIGEDEDMTPSGYTDISTILGWGNLGGNVLNYNNVRIQIKYLLPDSLSGLTESELEVVHNYSLDNYCLIYDYIDYSNYANDINAKKPPINLDYDIIGLHKKRYLVKGELVKVEYYGEYNPVNKQYSKLVVSEDRIYYRENQMAHKREMTIKWYLNDGSVGFSKDTLKYYSTTEAMSELDTRRSNIISELKINTVGLIMMCSGVTSIQAQVIGKPLLSSYSTQISKYVQGYEQELRDSIANDNIYQYLNCVIPNTGGITIRQYLISGLTIDYSINNINT
;
A
#
# COMPACT_ATOMS: atom_id res chain seq x y z
N MET A 1 13.94 20.56 28.84
CA MET A 1 13.90 19.07 28.74
C MET A 1 15.31 18.58 28.43
N LYS A 2 15.83 17.58 29.14
CA LYS A 2 17.24 17.14 29.04
C LYS A 2 17.33 15.67 28.63
N LEU A 3 18.26 15.34 27.73
CA LEU A 3 18.67 13.95 27.52
C LEU A 3 19.78 13.62 28.50
N LEU A 4 19.54 12.62 29.34
CA LEU A 4 20.46 12.23 30.39
C LEU A 4 21.00 10.83 30.12
N ALA A 5 22.30 10.63 30.31
CA ALA A 5 22.96 9.33 30.18
C ALA A 5 23.49 8.84 31.53
N TYR A 6 23.39 7.53 31.76
CA TYR A 6 23.86 6.91 32.99
C TYR A 6 25.39 6.96 33.09
N ILE A 7 25.90 7.14 34.30
CA ILE A 7 27.33 7.16 34.62
C ILE A 7 27.71 5.79 35.17
N LEU A 8 28.49 5.03 34.39
CA LEU A 8 29.01 3.73 34.79
C LEU A 8 30.48 3.87 35.19
N SER A 9 30.78 3.63 36.46
CA SER A 9 32.16 3.72 36.99
C SER A 9 32.85 5.06 36.72
N GLY A 10 32.09 6.16 36.76
CA GLY A 10 32.59 7.52 36.51
C GLY A 10 32.73 7.91 35.04
N GLN A 11 32.34 7.03 34.12
CA GLN A 11 32.32 7.27 32.68
C GLN A 11 30.88 7.38 32.19
N THR A 12 30.60 8.31 31.29
CA THR A 12 29.27 8.55 30.74
C THR A 12 28.97 7.58 29.59
N LEU A 13 27.87 6.83 29.70
CA LEU A 13 27.43 5.94 28.62
C LEU A 13 27.05 6.72 27.38
N GLY A 14 27.45 6.22 26.21
CA GLY A 14 27.23 6.94 24.97
C GLY A 14 28.00 8.27 24.90
N VAL A 15 29.09 8.42 25.65
CA VAL A 15 30.06 9.53 25.49
C VAL A 15 31.46 8.96 25.65
N ASP A 16 31.76 8.44 26.84
CA ASP A 16 33.06 7.87 27.19
C ASP A 16 33.09 6.35 26.93
N ILE A 17 31.92 5.70 26.98
CA ILE A 17 31.75 4.26 26.78
C ILE A 17 30.78 4.03 25.62
N GLU A 18 31.26 3.42 24.53
CA GLU A 18 30.45 3.13 23.34
C GLU A 18 29.68 1.81 23.43
N ILE A 19 30.17 0.86 24.24
CA ILE A 19 29.58 -0.48 24.38
C ILE A 19 29.51 -0.83 25.86
N TRP A 20 28.34 -1.26 26.33
CA TRP A 20 28.11 -1.70 27.71
C TRP A 20 27.28 -2.97 27.75
N ASP A 21 27.41 -3.71 28.85
CA ASP A 21 26.51 -4.81 29.20
C ASP A 21 25.41 -4.27 30.12
N ASN A 22 24.15 -4.57 29.80
CA ASN A 22 22.99 -4.14 30.58
C ASN A 22 23.04 -4.63 32.03
N ILE A 23 23.73 -5.75 32.32
CA ILE A 23 23.90 -6.22 33.70
C ILE A 23 24.66 -5.23 34.58
N ASN A 24 25.54 -4.42 33.99
CA ASN A 24 26.35 -3.42 34.69
C ASN A 24 25.56 -2.16 35.05
N LEU A 25 24.37 -1.98 34.48
CA LEU A 25 23.53 -0.80 34.73
C LEU A 25 22.71 -0.90 36.02
N LEU A 26 22.74 -2.07 36.69
CA LEU A 26 22.05 -2.33 37.95
C LEU A 26 20.54 -1.99 37.88
N GLY A 27 19.93 -2.23 36.72
CA GLY A 27 18.51 -1.96 36.47
C GLY A 27 18.19 -0.53 36.05
N ASN A 28 19.18 0.36 35.95
CA ASN A 28 18.98 1.71 35.41
C ASN A 28 18.94 1.67 33.87
N PRO A 29 18.01 2.40 33.23
CA PRO A 29 18.09 2.63 31.80
C PRO A 29 19.36 3.43 31.44
N PRO A 30 20.03 3.12 30.33
CA PRO A 30 21.26 3.84 29.94
C PRO A 30 20.98 5.29 29.54
N PHE A 31 19.76 5.61 29.09
CA PHE A 31 19.34 6.96 28.74
C PHE A 31 17.93 7.24 29.28
N ILE A 32 17.70 8.45 29.78
CA ILE A 32 16.39 8.95 30.20
C ILE A 32 16.16 10.38 29.74
N ILE A 33 14.90 10.79 29.69
CA ILE A 33 14.52 12.19 29.45
C ILE A 33 14.16 12.84 30.79
N GLY A 34 14.86 13.91 31.14
CA GLY A 34 14.51 14.79 32.25
C GLY A 34 13.45 15.80 31.82
N GLU A 35 12.29 15.76 32.47
CA GLU A 35 11.19 16.71 32.22
C GLU A 35 11.45 18.08 32.86
N ASP A 36 12.21 18.11 33.97
CA ASP A 36 12.60 19.32 34.68
C ASP A 36 14.03 19.73 34.28
N GLU A 37 14.22 21.01 33.96
CA GLU A 37 15.53 21.54 33.55
C GLU A 37 16.53 21.55 34.70
N ASP A 38 16.07 21.57 35.95
CA ASP A 38 16.94 21.63 37.11
C ASP A 38 17.20 20.27 37.77
N MET A 39 16.51 19.22 37.31
CA MET A 39 16.60 17.90 37.93
C MET A 39 17.42 16.91 37.09
N THR A 40 18.62 16.57 37.56
CA THR A 40 19.40 15.44 37.06
C THR A 40 19.40 14.34 38.11
N PRO A 41 18.75 13.19 37.86
CA PRO A 41 18.74 12.07 38.79
C PRO A 41 20.16 11.59 39.10
N SER A 42 20.37 11.10 40.34
CA SER A 42 21.67 10.57 40.76
C SER A 42 22.12 9.43 39.83
N GLY A 43 23.39 9.45 39.45
CA GLY A 43 23.96 8.48 38.52
C GLY A 43 23.74 8.81 37.05
N TYR A 44 23.18 9.97 36.71
CA TYR A 44 23.06 10.45 35.33
C TYR A 44 23.80 11.77 35.14
N THR A 45 24.18 12.04 33.91
CA THR A 45 24.69 13.35 33.48
C THR A 45 23.90 13.85 32.28
N ASP A 46 23.82 15.17 32.15
CA ASP A 46 23.23 15.82 30.99
C ASP A 46 24.15 15.69 29.78
N ILE A 47 23.66 15.06 28.72
CA ILE A 47 24.35 14.89 27.44
C ILE A 47 23.68 15.66 26.31
N SER A 48 22.71 16.53 26.63
CA SER A 48 21.92 17.28 25.65
C SER A 48 22.77 18.18 24.74
N THR A 49 23.99 18.52 25.18
CA THR A 49 24.93 19.39 24.46
C THR A 49 26.04 18.62 23.73
N ILE A 50 26.12 17.30 23.88
CA ILE A 50 27.20 16.49 23.31
C ILE A 50 26.85 16.14 21.86
N LEU A 51 27.67 16.63 20.93
CA LEU A 51 27.56 16.32 19.51
C LEU A 51 27.79 14.83 19.24
N GLY A 52 26.85 14.18 18.53
CA GLY A 52 27.05 12.81 18.03
C GLY A 52 26.55 11.66 18.91
N TRP A 53 25.82 11.92 20.00
CA TRP A 53 25.24 10.85 20.85
C TRP A 53 24.33 9.88 20.06
N GLY A 54 23.69 10.36 18.99
CA GLY A 54 22.86 9.55 18.09
C GLY A 54 23.64 8.45 17.33
N ASN A 55 24.98 8.52 17.31
CA ASN A 55 25.84 7.49 16.72
C ASN A 55 26.01 6.27 17.64
N LEU A 56 25.61 6.38 18.92
CA LEU A 56 25.87 5.38 19.96
C LEU A 56 24.62 4.54 20.27
N GLY A 57 23.50 4.83 19.59
CA GLY A 57 22.24 4.08 19.68
C GLY A 57 22.30 2.66 19.08
N GLY A 58 23.44 2.27 18.49
CA GLY A 58 23.60 0.99 17.78
C GLY A 58 23.22 -0.26 18.58
N ASN A 59 23.22 -0.20 19.92
CA ASN A 59 22.86 -1.34 20.78
C ASN A 59 21.66 -1.11 21.73
N VAL A 60 21.03 0.08 21.75
CA VAL A 60 19.95 0.36 22.74
C VAL A 60 18.74 1.09 22.17
N LEU A 61 18.87 1.89 21.10
CA LEU A 61 17.74 2.57 20.45
C LEU A 61 17.89 2.46 18.93
N ASN A 62 17.03 1.65 18.30
CA ASN A 62 16.91 1.55 16.85
C ASN A 62 16.77 2.95 16.22
N TYR A 63 17.43 3.20 15.08
CA TYR A 63 17.35 4.44 14.30
C TYR A 63 15.91 4.99 14.17
N ASN A 64 14.93 4.11 13.95
CA ASN A 64 13.53 4.50 13.86
C ASN A 64 12.92 4.96 15.17
N ASN A 65 13.32 4.38 16.31
CA ASN A 65 12.87 4.86 17.61
C ASN A 65 13.41 6.27 17.85
N VAL A 66 14.69 6.50 17.57
CA VAL A 66 15.31 7.84 17.65
C VAL A 66 14.59 8.82 16.71
N ARG A 67 14.33 8.43 15.46
CA ARG A 67 13.57 9.21 14.49
C ARG A 67 12.16 9.56 14.98
N ILE A 68 11.41 8.58 15.50
CA ILE A 68 10.05 8.79 16.02
C ILE A 68 10.08 9.75 17.20
N GLN A 69 11.02 9.58 18.13
CA GLN A 69 11.18 10.48 19.28
C GLN A 69 11.53 11.89 18.81
N ILE A 70 12.50 12.06 17.91
CA ILE A 70 12.83 13.37 17.32
C ILE A 70 11.59 13.98 16.66
N LYS A 71 10.84 13.21 15.86
CA LYS A 71 9.60 13.67 15.22
C LYS A 71 8.56 14.16 16.22
N TYR A 72 8.41 13.51 17.37
CA TYR A 72 7.50 13.96 18.44
C TYR A 72 8.00 15.21 19.18
N LEU A 73 9.32 15.39 19.25
CA LEU A 73 9.95 16.55 19.88
C LEU A 73 10.04 17.76 18.95
N LEU A 74 9.75 17.61 17.65
CA LEU A 74 9.83 18.70 16.70
C LEU A 74 8.77 19.77 17.00
N PRO A 75 9.17 21.05 17.11
CA PRO A 75 8.22 22.16 17.18
C PRO A 75 7.48 22.33 15.84
N ASP A 76 6.29 22.95 15.89
CA ASP A 76 5.52 23.32 14.68
C ASP A 76 6.31 24.23 13.72
N SER A 77 7.31 24.95 14.23
CA SER A 77 8.21 25.80 13.48
C SER A 77 9.66 25.49 13.80
N LEU A 78 10.45 25.20 12.77
CA LEU A 78 11.88 24.92 12.89
C LEU A 78 12.75 26.17 13.05
N SER A 79 12.15 27.38 12.95
CA SER A 79 12.88 28.65 12.96
C SER A 79 13.61 28.97 14.27
N GLY A 80 13.30 28.27 15.37
CA GLY A 80 13.96 28.42 16.66
C GLY A 80 15.12 27.44 16.90
N LEU A 81 15.40 26.54 15.95
CA LEU A 81 16.46 25.54 16.08
C LEU A 81 17.81 26.10 15.65
N THR A 82 18.87 25.69 16.35
CA THR A 82 20.25 25.95 15.95
C THR A 82 20.63 25.16 14.69
N GLU A 83 21.70 25.56 14.00
CA GLU A 83 22.19 24.83 12.81
C GLU A 83 22.51 23.36 13.10
N SER A 84 23.08 23.07 14.27
CA SER A 84 23.37 21.70 14.72
C SER A 84 22.10 20.88 14.99
N GLU A 85 21.07 21.50 15.58
CA GLU A 85 19.78 20.82 15.79
C GLU A 85 19.08 20.56 14.47
N LEU A 86 19.12 21.53 13.55
CA LEU A 86 18.61 21.36 12.18
C LEU A 86 19.31 20.21 11.46
N GLU A 87 20.63 20.06 11.60
CA GLU A 87 21.38 18.95 11.01
C GLU A 87 20.94 17.58 11.56
N VAL A 88 20.71 17.47 12.88
CA VAL A 88 20.15 16.24 13.50
C VAL A 88 18.74 15.97 13.00
N VAL A 89 17.90 17.00 12.95
CA VAL A 89 16.52 16.91 12.47
C VAL A 89 16.47 16.50 10.99
N HIS A 90 17.36 17.03 10.14
CA HIS A 90 17.53 16.59 8.75
C HIS A 90 17.93 15.12 8.68
N ASN A 91 18.96 14.74 9.43
CA ASN A 91 19.53 13.39 9.37
C ASN A 91 18.57 12.30 9.82
N TYR A 92 17.69 12.57 10.79
CA TYR A 92 16.82 11.56 11.40
C TYR A 92 15.33 11.73 11.08
N SER A 93 14.83 12.94 10.84
CA SER A 93 13.38 13.21 10.78
C SER A 93 12.90 13.78 9.43
N LEU A 94 13.72 14.57 8.72
CA LEU A 94 13.25 15.32 7.56
C LEU A 94 13.72 14.76 6.20
N ASP A 95 14.93 14.19 6.09
CA ASP A 95 15.45 13.84 4.77
C ASP A 95 15.26 12.38 4.37
N ASN A 96 14.47 12.18 3.32
CA ASN A 96 14.55 11.06 2.37
C ASN A 96 14.56 9.66 3.02
N TYR A 97 13.60 9.40 3.90
CA TYR A 97 13.34 8.05 4.41
C TYR A 97 12.14 7.40 3.69
N CYS A 98 12.13 6.08 3.61
CA CYS A 98 11.02 5.33 3.01
C CYS A 98 9.77 5.47 3.89
N LEU A 99 8.69 6.00 3.34
CA LEU A 99 7.46 6.32 4.07
C LEU A 99 6.80 5.10 4.74
N ILE A 100 7.12 3.89 4.25
CA ILE A 100 6.62 2.62 4.80
C ILE A 100 6.96 2.42 6.28
N TYR A 101 8.04 3.06 6.73
CA TYR A 101 8.47 3.04 8.11
C TYR A 101 7.56 3.87 9.05
N ASP A 102 6.61 4.64 8.54
CA ASP A 102 5.59 5.22 9.43
C ASP A 102 4.47 4.21 9.79
N TYR A 103 4.49 3.00 9.21
CA TYR A 103 3.39 2.02 9.30
C TYR A 103 3.80 0.61 9.77
N ILE A 104 5.09 0.36 10.03
CA ILE A 104 5.58 -0.95 10.49
C ILE A 104 5.73 -0.93 12.01
N ASP A 105 5.24 -1.96 12.70
CA ASP A 105 5.55 -2.18 14.11
C ASP A 105 6.98 -2.72 14.27
N TYR A 106 7.80 -1.92 14.95
CA TYR A 106 9.24 -2.13 15.11
C TYR A 106 9.64 -3.09 16.19
N SER A 107 8.71 -3.48 17.06
CA SER A 107 8.98 -4.42 18.15
C SER A 107 9.63 -5.71 17.66
N ASN A 108 9.41 -6.09 16.39
CA ASN A 108 9.94 -7.31 15.78
C ASN A 108 11.20 -7.11 14.89
N TYR A 109 11.68 -5.89 14.66
CA TYR A 109 12.74 -5.61 13.66
C TYR A 109 13.95 -4.84 14.23
N ALA A 110 14.11 -4.82 15.55
CA ALA A 110 14.88 -3.81 16.29
C ALA A 110 16.36 -3.60 15.92
N ASN A 111 17.05 -4.55 15.27
CA ASN A 111 18.52 -4.47 15.15
C ASN A 111 19.07 -4.09 13.75
N ASP A 112 18.27 -4.11 12.68
CA ASP A 112 18.79 -3.97 11.29
C ASP A 112 18.07 -2.93 10.42
N ILE A 113 17.31 -2.00 11.01
CA ILE A 113 16.50 -1.08 10.20
C ILE A 113 17.27 0.18 9.82
N ASN A 114 17.50 0.33 8.53
CA ASN A 114 17.89 1.58 7.91
C ASN A 114 16.70 2.18 7.17
N ALA A 115 16.10 3.24 7.72
CA ALA A 115 14.90 3.86 7.12
C ALA A 115 15.13 4.46 5.72
N LYS A 116 16.39 4.68 5.36
CA LYS A 116 16.82 5.16 4.04
C LYS A 116 16.92 4.02 3.03
N LYS A 117 16.54 2.78 3.37
CA LYS A 117 16.47 1.65 2.44
C LYS A 117 15.12 0.95 2.61
N PRO A 118 14.50 0.43 1.56
CA PRO A 118 13.20 -0.22 1.69
C PRO A 118 13.35 -1.55 2.44
N PRO A 119 12.35 -1.94 3.26
CA PRO A 119 12.34 -3.26 3.87
C PRO A 119 12.18 -4.32 2.78
N ILE A 120 13.07 -5.30 2.77
CA ILE A 120 13.04 -6.42 1.83
C ILE A 120 12.12 -7.50 2.43
N ASN A 121 11.25 -8.09 1.61
CA ASN A 121 10.35 -9.20 1.98
C ASN A 121 9.25 -8.86 3.00
N LEU A 122 8.67 -7.66 2.91
CA LEU A 122 7.50 -7.31 3.69
C LEU A 122 6.22 -7.71 2.96
N ASP A 123 5.27 -8.30 3.69
CA ASP A 123 3.91 -8.47 3.20
C ASP A 123 3.12 -7.17 3.45
N TYR A 124 2.79 -6.47 2.37
CA TYR A 124 2.08 -5.19 2.46
C TYR A 124 0.60 -5.34 2.86
N ASP A 125 0.04 -6.55 2.83
CA ASP A 125 -1.37 -6.78 3.17
C ASP A 125 -1.63 -6.87 4.67
N ILE A 126 -0.59 -7.00 5.49
CA ILE A 126 -0.69 -7.14 6.95
C ILE A 126 -0.27 -5.89 7.73
N ILE A 127 0.30 -4.88 7.06
CA ILE A 127 0.87 -3.67 7.69
C ILE A 127 -0.14 -2.52 7.85
N GLY A 128 -1.45 -2.81 7.76
CA GLY A 128 -2.50 -1.81 7.99
C GLY A 128 -2.62 -0.73 6.90
N LEU A 129 -1.93 -0.86 5.77
CA LEU A 129 -2.06 0.09 4.65
C LEU A 129 -3.39 -0.09 3.90
N HIS A 130 -3.91 1.03 3.39
CA HIS A 130 -5.10 1.04 2.55
C HIS A 130 -4.76 0.74 1.10
N LYS A 131 -5.27 -0.39 0.60
CA LYS A 131 -5.01 -0.84 -0.76
C LYS A 131 -5.99 -0.23 -1.77
N LYS A 132 -5.45 0.28 -2.88
CA LYS A 132 -6.18 0.66 -4.09
C LYS A 132 -5.71 -0.20 -5.26
N ARG A 133 -6.63 -0.86 -5.94
CA ARG A 133 -6.35 -1.78 -7.06
C ARG A 133 -6.80 -1.15 -8.37
N TYR A 134 -5.97 -1.29 -9.40
CA TYR A 134 -6.29 -0.88 -10.76
C TYR A 134 -6.41 -2.13 -11.62
N LEU A 135 -7.60 -2.32 -12.17
CA LEU A 135 -7.93 -3.44 -13.03
C LEU A 135 -8.15 -2.92 -14.45
N VAL A 136 -7.59 -3.63 -15.43
CA VAL A 136 -7.86 -3.37 -16.86
C VAL A 136 -8.38 -4.67 -17.44
N LYS A 137 -9.65 -4.70 -17.86
CA LYS A 137 -10.30 -5.93 -18.36
C LYS A 137 -10.14 -7.10 -17.36
N GLY A 138 -10.33 -6.80 -16.08
CA GLY A 138 -10.18 -7.74 -14.96
C GLY A 138 -8.75 -8.11 -14.55
N GLU A 139 -7.74 -7.72 -15.32
CA GLU A 139 -6.32 -7.95 -14.99
C GLU A 139 -5.81 -6.91 -14.00
N LEU A 140 -5.12 -7.35 -12.94
CA LEU A 140 -4.55 -6.48 -11.92
C LEU A 140 -3.23 -5.89 -12.38
N VAL A 141 -3.27 -4.72 -13.01
CA VAL A 141 -2.11 -4.04 -13.60
C VAL A 141 -1.36 -3.15 -12.62
N LYS A 142 -2.03 -2.64 -11.58
CA LYS A 142 -1.40 -1.80 -10.57
C LYS A 142 -2.04 -1.97 -9.20
N VAL A 143 -1.21 -1.92 -8.16
CA VAL A 143 -1.63 -1.85 -6.77
C VAL A 143 -0.93 -0.67 -6.12
N GLU A 144 -1.68 0.16 -5.41
CA GLU A 144 -1.15 1.26 -4.61
C GLU A 144 -1.53 1.05 -3.15
N TYR A 145 -0.57 1.28 -2.27
CA TYR A 145 -0.72 1.14 -0.83
C TYR A 145 -0.56 2.51 -0.19
N TYR A 146 -1.61 2.95 0.49
CA TYR A 146 -1.73 4.27 1.08
C TYR A 146 -1.73 4.20 2.59
N GLY A 147 -1.10 5.18 3.22
CA GLY A 147 -1.09 5.32 4.66
C GLY A 147 -2.43 5.80 5.23
N GLU A 148 -3.25 6.46 4.42
CA GLU A 148 -4.50 7.06 4.86
C GLU A 148 -5.62 6.85 3.83
N TYR A 149 -6.84 6.69 4.34
CA TYR A 149 -8.07 6.65 3.55
C TYR A 149 -9.19 7.38 4.28
N ASN A 150 -9.77 8.39 3.63
CA ASN A 150 -10.93 9.10 4.14
C ASN A 150 -12.22 8.44 3.60
N PRO A 151 -13.03 7.80 4.46
CA PRO A 151 -14.23 7.07 4.02
C PRO A 151 -15.38 8.00 3.59
N VAL A 152 -15.38 9.27 3.99
CA VAL A 152 -16.46 10.24 3.69
C VAL A 152 -16.39 10.66 2.23
N ASN A 153 -15.21 11.06 1.77
CA ASN A 153 -14.98 11.50 0.39
C ASN A 153 -14.32 10.43 -0.49
N LYS A 154 -14.02 9.24 0.05
CA LYS A 154 -13.37 8.10 -0.63
C LYS A 154 -12.00 8.45 -1.20
N GLN A 155 -11.25 9.33 -0.51
CA GLN A 155 -9.95 9.79 -0.95
C GLN A 155 -8.82 9.01 -0.28
N TYR A 156 -7.86 8.57 -1.08
CA TYR A 156 -6.61 7.97 -0.63
C TYR A 156 -5.52 9.05 -0.53
N SER A 157 -4.69 9.01 0.51
CA SER A 157 -3.59 9.96 0.74
C SER A 157 -2.35 9.26 1.30
N LYS A 158 -1.18 9.89 1.17
CA LYS A 158 0.13 9.36 1.56
C LYS A 158 0.45 8.03 0.86
N LEU A 159 0.77 8.09 -0.42
CA LEU A 159 1.17 6.91 -1.19
C LEU A 159 2.52 6.38 -0.66
N VAL A 160 2.54 5.13 -0.22
CA VAL A 160 3.69 4.52 0.49
C VAL A 160 4.46 3.57 -0.43
N VAL A 161 3.72 2.69 -1.12
CA VAL A 161 4.25 1.70 -2.05
C VAL A 161 3.34 1.63 -3.27
N SER A 162 3.92 1.45 -4.45
CA SER A 162 3.16 1.04 -5.63
C SER A 162 3.79 -0.19 -6.28
N GLU A 163 2.95 -1.04 -6.85
CA GLU A 163 3.32 -2.21 -7.62
C GLU A 163 2.72 -2.06 -9.02
N ASP A 164 3.56 -1.91 -10.04
CA ASP A 164 3.15 -1.96 -11.44
C ASP A 164 3.41 -3.37 -11.98
N ARG A 165 2.48 -3.93 -12.75
CA ARG A 165 2.51 -5.33 -13.20
C ARG A 165 2.27 -5.43 -14.70
N ILE A 166 3.06 -6.28 -15.35
CA ILE A 166 2.93 -6.63 -16.77
C ILE A 166 2.83 -8.15 -16.87
N TYR A 167 1.77 -8.63 -17.52
CA TYR A 167 1.50 -10.05 -17.70
C TYR A 167 1.78 -10.47 -19.15
N TYR A 168 2.48 -11.58 -19.30
CA TYR A 168 2.82 -12.20 -20.57
C TYR A 168 2.07 -13.53 -20.71
N ARG A 169 1.54 -13.78 -21.90
CA ARG A 169 0.58 -14.86 -22.12
C ARG A 169 0.97 -15.80 -23.24
N GLU A 170 0.55 -17.04 -23.05
CA GLU A 170 0.54 -18.06 -24.08
C GLU A 170 -0.80 -18.79 -23.99
N ASN A 171 -1.48 -18.97 -25.12
CA ASN A 171 -2.81 -19.62 -25.16
C ASN A 171 -3.79 -19.05 -24.12
N GLN A 172 -3.88 -17.71 -24.03
CA GLN A 172 -4.77 -16.97 -23.11
C GLN A 172 -4.40 -17.02 -21.62
N MET A 173 -3.45 -17.88 -21.23
CA MET A 173 -3.01 -18.08 -19.86
C MET A 173 -1.74 -17.28 -19.57
N ALA A 174 -1.64 -16.67 -18.38
CA ALA A 174 -0.41 -16.00 -17.95
C ALA A 174 0.68 -17.05 -17.69
N HIS A 175 1.82 -16.96 -18.39
CA HIS A 175 2.98 -17.82 -18.12
C HIS A 175 4.09 -17.06 -17.35
N LYS A 176 4.13 -15.72 -17.48
CA LYS A 176 5.13 -14.85 -16.85
C LYS A 176 4.50 -13.53 -16.44
N ARG A 177 4.93 -12.97 -15.31
CA ARG A 177 4.60 -11.61 -14.85
C ARG A 177 5.84 -10.89 -14.38
N GLU A 178 6.05 -9.70 -14.91
CA GLU A 178 7.02 -8.73 -14.42
C GLU A 178 6.31 -7.75 -13.48
N MET A 179 6.94 -7.42 -12.37
CA MET A 179 6.39 -6.51 -11.39
C MET A 179 7.46 -5.55 -10.88
N THR A 180 7.22 -4.26 -11.03
CA THR A 180 8.06 -3.19 -10.51
C THR A 180 7.43 -2.67 -9.22
N ILE A 181 8.14 -2.85 -8.10
CA ILE A 181 7.76 -2.31 -6.80
C ILE A 181 8.48 -0.98 -6.63
N LYS A 182 7.77 0.08 -6.25
CA LYS A 182 8.32 1.40 -5.96
C LYS A 182 8.00 1.78 -4.52
N TRP A 183 9.01 2.22 -3.78
CA TRP A 183 8.86 2.77 -2.44
C TRP A 183 9.00 4.27 -2.49
N TYR A 184 8.03 4.95 -1.87
CA TYR A 184 7.98 6.40 -1.83
C TYR A 184 8.67 6.92 -0.58
N LEU A 185 9.35 8.06 -0.73
CA LEU A 185 9.93 8.81 0.36
C LEU A 185 8.87 9.71 1.01
N ASN A 186 9.21 10.28 2.15
CA ASN A 186 8.33 11.20 2.89
C ASN A 186 7.98 12.49 2.15
N ASP A 187 8.75 12.88 1.14
CA ASP A 187 8.47 14.00 0.24
C ASP A 187 7.53 13.63 -0.93
N GLY A 188 7.15 12.36 -1.05
CA GLY A 188 6.31 11.82 -2.13
C GLY A 188 7.06 11.44 -3.41
N SER A 189 8.38 11.59 -3.45
CA SER A 189 9.21 11.11 -4.56
C SER A 189 9.42 9.59 -4.50
N VAL A 190 9.79 8.97 -5.63
CA VAL A 190 10.18 7.55 -5.65
C VAL A 190 11.63 7.46 -5.20
N GLY A 191 11.87 6.89 -4.03
CA GLY A 191 13.23 6.69 -3.50
C GLY A 191 13.88 5.43 -4.05
N PHE A 192 13.11 4.34 -4.12
CA PHE A 192 13.63 3.02 -4.49
C PHE A 192 12.69 2.29 -5.43
N SER A 193 13.27 1.44 -6.27
CA SER A 193 12.53 0.51 -7.09
C SER A 193 13.18 -0.87 -7.12
N LYS A 194 12.37 -1.90 -7.30
CA LYS A 194 12.81 -3.28 -7.45
C LYS A 194 11.93 -3.96 -8.47
N ASP A 195 12.56 -4.55 -9.46
CA ASP A 195 11.88 -5.43 -10.39
C ASP A 195 11.89 -6.87 -9.87
N THR A 196 10.76 -7.53 -10.03
CA THR A 196 10.56 -8.93 -9.66
C THR A 196 9.89 -9.66 -10.81
N LEU A 197 10.23 -10.94 -10.91
CA LEU A 197 9.74 -11.81 -11.95
C LEU A 197 9.04 -13.01 -11.32
N LYS A 198 7.85 -13.33 -11.83
CA LYS A 198 7.12 -14.55 -11.49
C LYS A 198 6.86 -15.35 -12.75
N TYR A 199 7.19 -16.63 -12.70
CA TYR A 199 6.69 -17.63 -13.65
C TYR A 199 5.49 -18.33 -13.04
N TYR A 200 4.52 -18.67 -13.89
CA TYR A 200 3.30 -19.36 -13.47
C TYR A 200 3.39 -20.84 -13.84
N SER A 201 3.12 -21.70 -12.87
CA SER A 201 2.70 -23.07 -13.18
C SER A 201 1.34 -23.06 -13.87
N THR A 202 0.98 -24.14 -14.57
CA THR A 202 -0.34 -24.27 -15.21
C THR A 202 -1.49 -24.04 -14.23
N THR A 203 -1.39 -24.57 -13.01
CA THR A 203 -2.41 -24.39 -11.96
C THR A 203 -2.53 -22.92 -11.53
N GLU A 204 -1.41 -22.22 -11.34
CA GLU A 204 -1.44 -20.79 -11.01
C GLU A 204 -1.98 -19.94 -12.16
N ALA A 205 -1.65 -20.31 -13.41
CA ALA A 205 -2.13 -19.62 -14.60
C ALA A 205 -3.65 -19.75 -14.76
N MET A 206 -4.20 -20.95 -14.48
CA MET A 206 -5.65 -21.17 -14.44
C MET A 206 -6.31 -20.37 -13.31
N SER A 207 -5.72 -20.36 -12.11
CA SER A 207 -6.25 -19.57 -10.99
C SER A 207 -6.23 -18.05 -11.26
N GLU A 208 -5.19 -17.55 -11.94
CA GLU A 208 -5.12 -16.15 -12.40
C GLU A 208 -6.24 -15.86 -13.41
N LEU A 209 -6.46 -16.75 -14.37
CA LEU A 209 -7.50 -16.63 -15.38
C LEU A 209 -8.91 -16.58 -14.77
N ASP A 210 -9.21 -17.46 -13.82
CA ASP A 210 -10.48 -17.49 -13.07
C ASP A 210 -10.68 -16.19 -12.27
N THR A 211 -9.62 -15.72 -11.60
CA THR A 211 -9.63 -14.46 -10.85
C THR A 211 -9.91 -13.28 -11.78
N ARG A 212 -9.23 -13.21 -12.92
CA ARG A 212 -9.41 -12.16 -13.93
C ARG A 212 -10.84 -12.13 -14.45
N ARG A 213 -11.40 -13.28 -14.82
CA ARG A 213 -12.80 -13.38 -15.26
C ARG A 213 -13.78 -12.98 -14.16
N SER A 214 -13.52 -13.35 -12.92
CA SER A 214 -14.32 -12.93 -11.76
C SER A 214 -14.29 -11.41 -11.56
N ASN A 215 -13.14 -10.77 -11.79
CA ASN A 215 -13.01 -9.31 -11.76
C ASN A 215 -13.82 -8.64 -12.87
N ILE A 216 -13.81 -9.17 -14.10
CA ILE A 216 -14.64 -8.68 -15.21
C ILE A 216 -16.12 -8.72 -14.82
N ILE A 217 -16.61 -9.85 -14.31
CA ILE A 217 -18.01 -9.97 -13.87
C ILE A 217 -18.31 -8.96 -12.77
N SER A 218 -17.41 -8.76 -11.81
CA SER A 218 -17.60 -7.79 -10.73
C SER A 218 -17.69 -6.35 -11.23
N GLU A 219 -16.84 -5.97 -12.18
CA GLU A 219 -16.88 -4.66 -12.84
C GLU A 219 -18.19 -4.47 -13.62
N LEU A 220 -18.58 -5.47 -14.42
CA LEU A 220 -19.83 -5.42 -15.19
C LEU A 220 -21.07 -5.33 -14.30
N LYS A 221 -21.06 -5.99 -13.14
CA LYS A 221 -22.14 -5.87 -12.13
C LYS A 221 -22.30 -4.43 -11.66
N ILE A 222 -21.20 -3.76 -11.30
CA ILE A 222 -21.20 -2.37 -10.85
C ILE A 222 -21.65 -1.45 -11.98
N ASN A 223 -21.09 -1.64 -13.18
CA ASN A 223 -21.40 -0.79 -14.34
C ASN A 223 -22.85 -0.96 -14.78
N THR A 224 -23.43 -2.17 -14.72
CA THR A 224 -24.84 -2.41 -15.04
C THR A 224 -25.77 -1.52 -14.21
N VAL A 225 -25.51 -1.40 -12.89
CA VAL A 225 -26.30 -0.53 -12.01
C VAL A 225 -26.19 0.93 -12.47
N GLY A 226 -24.97 1.42 -12.73
CA GLY A 226 -24.75 2.78 -13.23
C GLY A 226 -25.44 3.05 -14.57
N LEU A 227 -25.38 2.10 -15.50
CA LEU A 227 -26.01 2.22 -16.81
C LEU A 227 -27.54 2.24 -16.71
N ILE A 228 -28.14 1.45 -15.81
CA ILE A 228 -29.60 1.51 -15.54
C ILE A 228 -29.98 2.88 -14.97
N MET A 229 -29.20 3.42 -14.02
CA MET A 229 -29.45 4.78 -13.49
C MET A 229 -29.45 5.81 -14.61
N MET A 230 -28.45 5.77 -15.49
CA MET A 230 -28.30 6.70 -16.60
C MET A 230 -29.44 6.58 -17.63
N CYS A 231 -29.85 5.36 -17.96
CA CYS A 231 -30.87 5.14 -19.00
C CYS A 231 -32.30 5.38 -18.50
N SER A 232 -32.58 5.00 -17.25
CA SER A 232 -33.93 5.02 -16.68
C SER A 232 -34.19 6.21 -15.76
N GLY A 233 -33.18 7.04 -15.47
CA GLY A 233 -33.31 8.20 -14.57
C GLY A 233 -33.63 7.83 -13.12
N VAL A 234 -33.29 6.60 -12.71
CA VAL A 234 -33.62 6.07 -11.38
C VAL A 234 -32.47 6.25 -10.39
N THR A 235 -32.80 6.20 -9.09
CA THR A 235 -31.79 6.21 -8.02
C THR A 235 -30.94 4.94 -8.03
N SER A 236 -29.77 4.97 -7.37
CA SER A 236 -28.88 3.81 -7.27
C SER A 236 -29.54 2.60 -6.60
N ILE A 237 -30.38 2.84 -5.57
CA ILE A 237 -31.11 1.78 -4.87
C ILE A 237 -32.12 1.11 -5.82
N GLN A 238 -32.89 1.89 -6.58
CA GLN A 238 -33.83 1.37 -7.57
C GLN A 238 -33.13 0.61 -8.69
N ALA A 239 -32.01 1.14 -9.21
CA ALA A 239 -31.21 0.47 -10.23
C ALA A 239 -30.67 -0.87 -9.75
N GLN A 240 -30.24 -0.98 -8.49
CA GLN A 240 -29.83 -2.25 -7.89
C GLN A 240 -30.98 -3.26 -7.83
N VAL A 241 -32.19 -2.81 -7.45
CA VAL A 241 -33.38 -3.67 -7.44
C VAL A 241 -33.73 -4.18 -8.85
N ILE A 242 -33.62 -3.33 -9.86
CA ILE A 242 -33.88 -3.68 -11.26
C ILE A 242 -32.80 -4.62 -11.82
N GLY A 243 -31.53 -4.38 -11.49
CA GLY A 243 -30.39 -5.14 -12.01
C GLY A 243 -30.15 -6.48 -11.33
N LYS A 244 -30.46 -6.62 -10.03
CA LYS A 244 -30.18 -7.84 -9.25
C LYS A 244 -30.80 -9.12 -9.85
N PRO A 245 -32.05 -9.13 -10.35
CA PRO A 245 -32.64 -10.32 -10.98
C PRO A 245 -31.82 -10.87 -12.15
N LEU A 246 -31.25 -10.01 -13.01
CA LEU A 246 -30.41 -10.43 -14.13
C LEU A 246 -29.19 -11.24 -13.65
N LEU A 247 -28.54 -10.75 -12.60
CA LEU A 247 -27.35 -11.39 -12.02
C LEU A 247 -27.67 -12.76 -11.42
N SER A 248 -28.84 -12.90 -10.80
CA SER A 248 -29.31 -14.18 -10.26
C SER A 248 -29.66 -15.17 -11.37
N SER A 249 -30.36 -14.71 -12.42
CA SER A 249 -30.82 -15.53 -13.54
C SER A 249 -29.68 -16.15 -14.35
N TYR A 250 -28.51 -15.50 -14.40
CA TYR A 250 -27.32 -16.02 -15.08
C TYR A 250 -26.24 -16.57 -14.16
N SER A 251 -26.53 -16.84 -12.89
CA SER A 251 -25.53 -17.33 -11.94
C SER A 251 -24.79 -18.59 -12.44
N THR A 252 -25.49 -19.52 -13.11
CA THR A 252 -24.89 -20.69 -13.75
C THR A 252 -23.96 -20.31 -14.90
N GLN A 253 -24.41 -19.45 -15.83
CA GLN A 253 -23.62 -19.03 -16.99
C GLN A 253 -22.42 -18.16 -16.57
N ILE A 254 -22.56 -17.35 -15.52
CA ILE A 254 -21.46 -16.61 -14.91
C ILE A 254 -20.42 -17.58 -14.35
N SER A 255 -20.83 -18.64 -13.65
CA SER A 255 -19.91 -19.65 -13.12
C SER A 255 -19.15 -20.36 -14.25
N LYS A 256 -19.86 -20.71 -15.32
CA LYS A 256 -19.26 -21.29 -16.53
C LYS A 256 -18.31 -20.34 -17.25
N TYR A 257 -18.66 -19.06 -17.34
CA TYR A 257 -17.80 -18.01 -17.91
C TYR A 257 -16.48 -17.94 -17.13
N VAL A 258 -16.53 -17.91 -15.79
CA VAL A 258 -15.33 -17.90 -14.94
C VAL A 258 -14.43 -19.09 -15.24
N GLN A 259 -15.03 -20.28 -15.39
CA GLN A 259 -14.32 -21.52 -15.77
C GLN A 259 -13.85 -21.58 -17.24
N GLY A 260 -14.20 -20.60 -18.07
CA GLY A 260 -13.73 -20.45 -19.44
C GLY A 260 -14.68 -20.77 -20.56
N TYR A 261 -15.94 -21.09 -20.25
CA TYR A 261 -16.99 -21.26 -21.25
C TYR A 261 -17.66 -19.91 -21.53
N GLU A 262 -16.94 -19.04 -22.23
CA GLU A 262 -17.34 -17.63 -22.39
C GLU A 262 -18.62 -17.45 -23.21
N GLN A 263 -18.82 -18.32 -24.21
CA GLN A 263 -19.88 -18.18 -25.20
C GLN A 263 -21.29 -18.30 -24.60
N GLU A 264 -21.49 -19.20 -23.62
CA GLU A 264 -22.82 -19.43 -23.04
C GLU A 264 -23.40 -18.18 -22.36
N LEU A 265 -22.58 -17.43 -21.62
CA LEU A 265 -23.02 -16.20 -20.98
C LEU A 265 -23.29 -15.10 -22.02
N ARG A 266 -22.44 -14.99 -23.04
CA ARG A 266 -22.61 -14.03 -24.13
C ARG A 266 -23.90 -14.29 -24.88
N ASP A 267 -24.18 -15.53 -25.25
CA ASP A 267 -25.40 -15.93 -25.95
C ASP A 267 -26.65 -15.72 -25.08
N SER A 268 -26.56 -16.02 -23.79
CA SER A 268 -27.67 -15.79 -22.86
C SER A 268 -28.03 -14.31 -22.78
N ILE A 269 -27.04 -13.43 -22.64
CA ILE A 269 -27.27 -11.97 -22.63
C ILE A 269 -27.69 -11.47 -24.02
N ALA A 270 -27.12 -12.00 -25.10
CA ALA A 270 -27.45 -11.58 -26.46
C ALA A 270 -28.91 -11.87 -26.82
N ASN A 271 -29.45 -13.00 -26.36
CA ASN A 271 -30.79 -13.46 -26.70
C ASN A 271 -31.85 -13.15 -25.62
N ASP A 272 -31.48 -12.50 -24.52
CA ASP A 272 -32.42 -12.22 -23.44
C ASP A 272 -33.51 -11.22 -23.86
N ASN A 273 -34.77 -11.60 -23.68
CA ASN A 273 -35.91 -10.70 -23.95
C ASN A 273 -36.72 -10.38 -22.68
N ILE A 274 -36.25 -10.84 -21.52
CA ILE A 274 -36.91 -10.66 -20.22
C ILE A 274 -36.58 -9.27 -19.67
N TYR A 275 -35.31 -8.87 -19.75
CA TYR A 275 -34.82 -7.62 -19.17
C TYR A 275 -34.75 -6.52 -20.22
N GLN A 276 -35.89 -5.84 -20.44
CA GLN A 276 -36.02 -4.81 -21.48
C GLN A 276 -34.99 -3.68 -21.39
N TYR A 277 -34.53 -3.33 -20.19
CA TYR A 277 -33.52 -2.28 -19.99
C TYR A 277 -32.18 -2.60 -20.67
N LEU A 278 -31.91 -3.87 -21.00
CA LEU A 278 -30.72 -4.24 -21.78
C LEU A 278 -30.68 -3.56 -23.16
N ASN A 279 -31.84 -3.19 -23.70
CA ASN A 279 -31.95 -2.52 -25.00
C ASN A 279 -31.90 -0.99 -24.90
N CYS A 280 -31.79 -0.44 -23.68
CA CYS A 280 -31.63 1.00 -23.51
C CYS A 280 -30.29 1.47 -24.10
N VAL A 281 -30.36 2.56 -24.87
CA VAL A 281 -29.18 3.22 -25.45
C VAL A 281 -28.47 4.03 -24.37
N ILE A 282 -27.18 3.80 -24.20
CA ILE A 282 -26.35 4.50 -23.22
C ILE A 282 -26.12 5.94 -23.74
N PRO A 283 -26.41 6.97 -22.95
CA PRO A 283 -26.19 8.36 -23.35
C PRO A 283 -24.74 8.62 -23.81
N ASN A 284 -24.57 9.42 -24.86
CA ASN A 284 -23.27 9.85 -25.41
C ASN A 284 -22.36 8.73 -25.95
N THR A 285 -22.89 7.54 -26.26
CA THR A 285 -22.09 6.41 -26.78
C THR A 285 -22.27 6.14 -28.27
N GLY A 286 -23.00 6.98 -29.01
CA GLY A 286 -23.25 6.76 -30.43
C GLY A 286 -24.19 5.59 -30.72
N GLY A 287 -25.07 5.23 -29.77
CA GLY A 287 -26.10 4.20 -29.98
C GLY A 287 -25.82 2.85 -29.32
N ILE A 288 -24.74 2.72 -28.54
CA ILE A 288 -24.42 1.46 -27.84
C ILE A 288 -25.49 1.19 -26.78
N THR A 289 -26.08 0.00 -26.82
CA THR A 289 -27.03 -0.46 -25.79
C THR A 289 -26.31 -1.05 -24.58
N ILE A 290 -26.99 -1.12 -23.43
CA ILE A 290 -26.48 -1.83 -22.25
C ILE A 290 -26.06 -3.27 -22.62
N ARG A 291 -26.87 -3.98 -23.41
CA ARG A 291 -26.56 -5.34 -23.91
C ARG A 291 -25.23 -5.39 -24.64
N GLN A 292 -25.02 -4.50 -25.61
CA GLN A 292 -23.78 -4.44 -26.39
C GLN A 292 -22.58 -4.12 -25.51
N TYR A 293 -22.75 -3.19 -24.56
CA TYR A 293 -21.71 -2.87 -23.58
C TYR A 293 -21.32 -4.10 -22.76
N LEU A 294 -22.29 -4.83 -22.19
CA LEU A 294 -22.01 -6.03 -21.39
C LEU A 294 -21.32 -7.12 -22.22
N ILE A 295 -21.81 -7.42 -23.43
CA ILE A 295 -21.19 -8.43 -24.31
C ILE A 295 -19.76 -8.04 -24.70
N SER A 296 -19.51 -6.76 -24.99
CA SER A 296 -18.16 -6.27 -25.29
C SER A 296 -17.23 -6.35 -24.08
N GLY A 297 -17.77 -6.13 -22.88
CA GLY A 297 -17.03 -6.22 -21.63
C GLY A 297 -16.64 -7.65 -21.25
N LEU A 298 -17.43 -8.64 -21.67
CA LEU A 298 -17.13 -10.07 -21.52
C LEU A 298 -16.07 -10.58 -22.50
N THR A 299 -15.69 -9.77 -23.50
CA THR A 299 -14.64 -10.17 -24.44
C THR A 299 -13.27 -9.84 -23.83
N ILE A 300 -12.48 -10.88 -23.57
CA ILE A 300 -11.11 -10.71 -23.09
C ILE A 300 -10.22 -10.45 -24.30
N ASP A 301 -9.57 -9.28 -24.31
CA ASP A 301 -8.56 -8.99 -25.33
C ASP A 301 -7.22 -9.59 -24.89
N TYR A 302 -6.82 -10.68 -25.55
CA TYR A 302 -5.57 -11.37 -25.30
C TYR A 302 -4.38 -10.73 -26.04
N SER A 303 -4.63 -9.74 -26.92
CA SER A 303 -3.61 -9.14 -27.78
C SER A 303 -2.89 -7.95 -27.16
N ILE A 304 -3.49 -7.29 -26.15
CA ILE A 304 -2.99 -6.01 -25.61
C ILE A 304 -1.62 -6.10 -24.92
N ASN A 305 -1.13 -7.30 -24.56
CA ASN A 305 0.20 -7.49 -23.95
C ASN A 305 1.02 -8.62 -24.63
N ASN A 306 0.62 -9.09 -25.81
CA ASN A 306 1.47 -9.96 -26.61
C ASN A 306 2.51 -9.09 -27.32
N ILE A 307 3.61 -8.77 -26.64
CA ILE A 307 4.84 -8.47 -27.37
C ILE A 307 5.19 -9.79 -28.07
N ASN A 308 4.82 -9.89 -29.36
CA ASN A 308 5.21 -10.98 -30.23
C ASN A 308 6.71 -11.22 -30.02
N THR A 309 7.05 -12.39 -29.50
CA THR A 309 8.40 -12.94 -29.57
C THR A 309 8.54 -13.65 -30.91
#